data_AF-A0A1F6Q2M0-F1
#
_entry.id   AF-A0A1F6Q2M0-F1
#
_cell.length_a   1.000
_cell.length_b   1.000
_cell.length_c   1.000
_cell.angle_alpha   90.00
_cell.angle_beta   90.00
_cell.angle_gamma   90.00
#
_symmetry.space_group_name_H-M   'P 1'
#
loop_
_entity.id
_entity.type
_entity.pdbx_description
1 polymer ?
#
loop_
_entity_poly.entity_id
_entity_poly.type
_entity_poly.pdbx_seq_one_letter_code
_entity_poly.pdbx_strand_id
1 'polypeptide(L)'
;MALNQIESSLLPWYSILTDIANTVPKDIQIAKILKATSVVNSETLISLNIQGQLNPRKNPKANPLELISFFALNINENSSLSSYLSNALIRSAEYDEKAESYKFTIETSLKLPEKETKE
;
A
#
# COMPACT_ATOMS: atom_id res chain seq x y z
N MET A 1 25.40 -21.98 0.19
CA MET A 1 23.98 -21.58 0.28
C MET A 1 23.87 -20.45 1.29
N ALA A 2 23.95 -19.18 0.87
CA ALA A 2 23.91 -18.02 1.77
C ALA A 2 23.49 -16.71 1.06
N LEU A 3 22.66 -16.79 -0.01
CA LEU A 3 22.26 -15.60 -0.78
C LEU A 3 20.85 -15.09 -0.46
N ASN A 4 20.05 -15.86 0.30
CA ASN A 4 18.66 -15.51 0.60
C ASN A 4 18.47 -14.65 1.87
N GLN A 5 19.56 -14.23 2.53
CA GLN A 5 19.48 -13.46 3.78
C GLN A 5 19.78 -11.96 3.64
N ILE A 6 20.20 -11.46 2.48
CA ILE A 6 20.66 -10.07 2.33
C ILE A 6 19.54 -9.10 1.89
N GLU A 7 18.49 -9.56 1.21
CA GLU A 7 17.48 -8.67 0.63
C GLU A 7 16.44 -8.12 1.62
N SER A 8 16.45 -8.57 2.88
CA SER A 8 15.60 -8.01 3.94
C SER A 8 16.03 -6.63 4.42
N SER A 9 17.24 -6.17 4.07
CA SER A 9 17.87 -4.99 4.69
C SER A 9 17.87 -3.71 3.83
N LEU A 10 17.42 -3.76 2.57
CA LEU A 10 17.56 -2.64 1.62
C LEU A 10 16.36 -1.68 1.56
N LEU A 11 15.20 -2.05 2.09
CA LEU A 11 14.00 -1.20 2.02
C LEU A 11 13.78 -0.47 3.35
N PRO A 12 13.53 0.85 3.34
CA PRO A 12 13.28 1.62 4.56
C PRO A 12 11.87 1.37 5.09
N TRP A 13 11.58 0.13 5.49
CA TRP A 13 10.24 -0.33 5.90
C TRP A 13 9.61 0.53 6.98
N TYR A 14 10.41 0.96 7.96
CA TYR A 14 9.92 1.86 9.00
C TYR A 14 9.40 3.17 8.42
N SER A 15 10.16 3.81 7.52
CA SER A 15 9.75 5.03 6.85
C SER A 15 8.52 4.80 5.97
N ILE A 16 8.50 3.73 5.17
CA ILE A 16 7.36 3.38 4.31
C ILE A 16 6.08 3.21 5.15
N LEU A 17 6.14 2.45 6.24
CA LEU A 17 4.98 2.22 7.11
C LEU A 17 4.54 3.50 7.83
N THR A 18 5.49 4.34 8.23
CA THR A 18 5.22 5.64 8.87
C THR A 18 4.54 6.60 7.90
N ASP A 19 5.04 6.70 6.67
CA ASP A 19 4.47 7.58 5.64
C ASP A 19 3.09 7.10 5.19
N ILE A 20 2.85 5.77 5.15
CA ILE A 20 1.52 5.22 4.93
C ILE A 20 0.61 5.67 6.08
N ALA A 21 1.01 5.46 7.34
CA ALA A 21 0.20 5.84 8.49
C ALA A 21 -0.13 7.35 8.52
N ASN A 22 0.78 8.21 8.06
CA ASN A 22 0.59 9.66 8.01
C ASN A 22 -0.33 10.13 6.87
N THR A 23 -0.49 9.35 5.81
CA THR A 23 -1.32 9.68 4.64
C THR A 23 -2.69 9.03 4.65
N VAL A 24 -2.89 8.04 5.53
CA VAL A 24 -4.19 7.39 5.73
C VAL A 24 -5.21 8.43 6.24
N PRO A 25 -6.33 8.64 5.52
CA PRO A 25 -7.44 9.45 6.02
C PRO A 25 -7.90 8.97 7.40
N LYS A 26 -8.25 9.90 8.30
CA LYS A 26 -8.64 9.58 9.70
C LYS A 26 -9.81 8.59 9.82
N ASP A 27 -10.67 8.53 8.81
CA ASP A 27 -11.83 7.65 8.75
C ASP A 27 -11.48 6.22 8.29
N ILE A 28 -10.28 6.02 7.76
CA ILE A 28 -9.74 4.72 7.32
C ILE A 28 -8.94 4.11 8.46
N GLN A 29 -9.19 2.83 8.73
CA GLN A 29 -8.38 2.00 9.60
C GLN A 29 -7.65 0.94 8.76
N ILE A 30 -6.32 0.99 8.75
CA ILE A 30 -5.52 -0.08 8.15
C ILE A 30 -5.53 -1.29 9.09
N ALA A 31 -5.93 -2.43 8.54
CA ALA A 31 -5.97 -3.69 9.26
C ALA A 31 -4.65 -4.44 9.12
N LYS A 32 -4.12 -4.53 7.88
CA LYS A 32 -2.91 -5.29 7.55
C LYS A 32 -2.20 -4.68 6.36
N ILE A 33 -0.88 -4.81 6.34
CA ILE A 33 -0.04 -4.55 5.17
C ILE A 33 0.76 -5.82 4.92
N LEU A 34 0.58 -6.44 3.75
CA LEU A 34 1.20 -7.71 3.39
C LEU A 34 2.15 -7.50 2.22
N LYS A 35 3.38 -7.97 2.37
CA LYS A 35 4.34 -8.06 1.26
C LYS A 35 3.98 -9.26 0.39
N ALA A 36 3.82 -9.02 -0.90
CA ALA A 36 3.75 -10.03 -1.93
C ALA A 36 5.00 -9.94 -2.80
N THR A 37 5.44 -11.08 -3.33
CA THR A 37 6.61 -11.15 -4.20
C THR A 37 6.27 -12.08 -5.35
N SER A 38 6.49 -11.61 -6.57
CA SER A 38 6.31 -12.39 -7.78
C SER A 38 7.57 -12.32 -8.61
N VAL A 39 7.87 -13.41 -9.31
CA VAL A 39 8.99 -13.46 -10.25
C VAL A 39 8.40 -13.52 -11.65
N VAL A 40 8.64 -12.50 -12.46
CA VAL A 40 8.18 -12.40 -13.85
C VAL A 40 9.40 -12.17 -14.71
N ASN A 41 9.66 -13.02 -15.71
CA ASN A 41 10.79 -12.88 -16.62
C ASN A 41 12.18 -12.74 -15.94
N SER A 42 12.38 -13.42 -14.80
CA SER A 42 13.59 -13.31 -13.94
C SER A 42 13.75 -11.99 -13.19
N GLU A 43 12.78 -11.08 -13.27
CA GLU A 43 12.67 -9.90 -12.42
C GLU A 43 11.81 -10.21 -11.20
N THR A 44 12.32 -9.88 -10.01
CA THR A 44 11.55 -10.00 -8.75
C THR A 44 10.77 -8.72 -8.53
N LEU A 45 9.45 -8.80 -8.71
CA LEU A 45 8.53 -7.72 -8.38
C LEU A 45 8.08 -7.87 -6.93
N ILE A 46 8.18 -6.79 -6.17
CA ILE A 46 7.67 -6.73 -4.81
C ILE A 46 6.46 -5.81 -4.80
N SER A 47 5.31 -6.31 -4.35
CA SER A 47 4.11 -5.52 -4.13
C SER A 47 3.69 -5.53 -2.67
N LEU A 48 2.94 -4.51 -2.28
CA LEU A 48 2.29 -4.39 -0.98
C LEU A 48 0.79 -4.43 -1.18
N ASN A 49 0.13 -5.30 -0.42
CA ASN A 49 -1.31 -5.34 -0.29
C ASN A 49 -1.70 -4.68 1.03
N ILE A 50 -2.28 -3.49 0.93
CA ILE A 50 -2.78 -2.70 2.05
C ILE A 50 -4.26 -3.02 2.21
N GLN A 51 -4.60 -3.71 3.29
CA GLN A 51 -5.96 -4.06 3.65
C GLN A 51 -6.45 -3.10 4.73
N GLY A 52 -7.61 -2.51 4.50
CA GLY A 52 -8.22 -1.59 5.46
C GLY A 52 -9.72 -1.69 5.49
N GLN A 53 -10.29 -0.93 6.40
CA GLN A 53 -11.72 -0.77 6.54
C GLN A 53 -12.08 0.69 6.81
N LEU A 54 -13.26 1.10 6.37
CA LEU A 54 -13.83 2.40 6.65
C LEU A 54 -15.27 2.23 7.11
N ASN A 55 -15.62 2.83 8.24
CA ASN A 55 -16.97 2.81 8.77
C ASN A 55 -17.69 4.12 8.37
N PRO A 56 -18.69 4.08 7.47
CA PRO A 56 -19.40 5.27 7.00
C PRO A 56 -20.08 6.05 8.14
N ARG A 57 -20.43 5.39 9.25
CA ARG A 57 -21.09 6.03 10.40
C ARG A 57 -20.19 7.05 11.11
N LYS A 58 -18.87 6.91 11.02
CA LYS A 58 -17.94 7.87 11.63
C LYS A 58 -17.94 9.21 10.89
N ASN A 59 -18.25 9.19 9.58
CA ASN A 59 -18.32 10.39 8.76
C ASN A 59 -19.43 10.25 7.70
N PRO A 60 -20.71 10.41 8.10
CA PRO A 60 -21.87 10.15 7.24
C PRO A 60 -22.01 11.12 6.07
N LYS A 61 -21.23 12.21 6.04
CA LYS A 61 -21.22 13.19 4.94
C LYS A 61 -20.18 12.87 3.88
N ALA A 62 -19.22 12.00 4.17
CA ALA A 62 -18.17 11.62 3.24
C ALA A 62 -18.51 10.32 2.52
N ASN A 63 -18.27 10.27 1.21
CA ASN A 63 -18.46 9.05 0.43
C ASN A 63 -17.31 8.07 0.70
N PRO A 64 -17.60 6.86 1.24
CA PRO A 64 -16.59 5.84 1.55
C PRO A 64 -15.65 5.51 0.38
N LEU A 65 -16.19 5.38 -0.82
CA LEU A 65 -15.43 5.00 -2.01
C LEU A 65 -14.52 6.13 -2.47
N GLU A 66 -14.94 7.39 -2.32
CA GLU A 66 -14.10 8.55 -2.60
C GLU A 66 -12.93 8.63 -1.63
N LEU A 67 -13.14 8.36 -0.34
CA LEU A 67 -12.05 8.34 0.65
C LEU A 67 -11.03 7.24 0.36
N ILE A 68 -11.48 6.05 -0.02
CA ILE A 68 -10.59 4.94 -0.44
C ILE A 68 -9.84 5.33 -1.72
N SER A 69 -10.51 5.97 -2.68
CA SER A 69 -9.89 6.45 -3.92
C SER A 69 -8.86 7.52 -3.67
N PHE A 70 -9.17 8.50 -2.81
CA PHE A 70 -8.24 9.54 -2.41
C PHE A 70 -7.01 8.97 -1.70
N PHE A 71 -7.19 7.95 -0.85
CA PHE A 71 -6.06 7.27 -0.23
C PHE A 71 -5.16 6.58 -1.27
N ALA A 72 -5.73 5.84 -2.23
CA ALA A 72 -4.97 5.23 -3.31
C ALA A 72 -4.21 6.27 -4.16
N LEU A 73 -4.85 7.39 -4.47
CA LEU A 73 -4.21 8.52 -5.18
C LEU A 73 -3.05 9.10 -4.37
N ASN A 74 -3.21 9.32 -3.07
CA ASN A 74 -2.14 9.83 -2.22
C ASN A 74 -0.93 8.90 -2.16
N ILE A 75 -1.10 7.58 -2.23
CA ILE A 75 0.05 6.66 -2.32
C ILE A 75 0.87 6.93 -3.59
N ASN A 76 0.21 7.24 -4.70
CA ASN A 76 0.87 7.52 -5.97
C ASN A 76 1.44 8.95 -6.07
N GLU A 77 0.79 9.93 -5.48
CA GLU A 77 1.10 11.36 -5.69
C GLU A 77 1.87 12.02 -4.54
N ASN A 78 1.78 11.47 -3.31
CA ASN A 78 2.53 12.03 -2.19
C ASN A 78 4.03 11.82 -2.43
N SER A 79 4.82 12.90 -2.38
CA SER A 79 6.26 12.85 -2.67
C SER A 79 7.06 11.93 -1.74
N SER A 80 6.61 11.75 -0.50
CA SER A 80 7.28 10.85 0.46
C SER A 80 7.03 9.38 0.09
N LEU A 81 5.78 9.02 -0.21
CA LEU A 81 5.42 7.65 -0.60
C LEU A 81 5.83 7.29 -2.02
N SER A 82 5.62 8.18 -2.97
CA SER A 82 5.91 7.95 -4.39
C SER A 82 7.41 7.78 -4.68
N SER A 83 8.29 8.13 -3.73
CA SER A 83 9.71 7.81 -3.79
C SER A 83 10.00 6.30 -3.64
N TYR A 84 9.13 5.55 -2.95
CA TYR A 84 9.29 4.11 -2.71
C TYR A 84 8.17 3.26 -3.32
N LEU A 85 6.99 3.83 -3.54
CA LEU A 85 5.78 3.14 -3.99
C LEU A 85 5.30 3.67 -5.34
N SER A 86 4.65 2.82 -6.11
CA SER A 86 3.98 3.20 -7.37
C SER A 86 2.79 2.30 -7.67
N ASN A 87 2.01 2.68 -8.68
CA ASN A 87 0.95 1.86 -9.24
C ASN A 87 -0.05 1.36 -8.19
N ALA A 88 -0.39 2.23 -7.22
CA ALA A 88 -1.41 1.93 -6.23
C ALA A 88 -2.78 1.82 -6.94
N LEU A 89 -3.40 0.66 -6.82
CA LEU A 89 -4.66 0.31 -7.45
C LEU A 89 -5.59 -0.32 -6.42
N ILE A 90 -6.85 0.10 -6.42
CA ILE A 90 -7.89 -0.55 -5.60
C ILE A 90 -8.21 -1.90 -6.24
N ARG A 91 -7.93 -2.99 -5.53
CA ARG A 91 -8.26 -4.36 -5.96
C ARG A 91 -9.65 -4.78 -5.57
N SER A 92 -10.10 -4.35 -4.39
CA SER A 92 -11.46 -4.58 -3.92
C SER A 92 -11.89 -3.46 -2.99
N ALA A 93 -13.18 -3.16 -3.00
CA ALA A 93 -13.84 -2.25 -2.07
C ALA A 93 -15.30 -2.72 -1.92
N GLU A 94 -15.56 -3.49 -0.88
CA GLU A 94 -16.83 -4.20 -0.68
C GLU A 94 -17.47 -3.79 0.64
N TYR A 95 -18.78 -3.60 0.64
CA TYR A 95 -19.52 -3.31 1.85
C TYR A 95 -19.81 -4.61 2.62
N ASP A 96 -19.37 -4.68 3.87
CA ASP A 96 -19.72 -5.75 4.81
C ASP A 96 -20.91 -5.29 5.66
N GLU A 97 -22.08 -5.88 5.39
CA GLU A 97 -23.32 -5.58 6.11
C GLU A 97 -23.26 -5.90 7.60
N LYS A 98 -22.50 -6.92 8.01
CA LYS A 98 -22.42 -7.34 9.43
C LYS A 98 -21.58 -6.37 10.25
N ALA A 99 -20.50 -5.88 9.65
CA ALA A 99 -19.60 -4.92 10.28
C ALA A 99 -20.00 -3.46 10.01
N GLU A 100 -21.00 -3.24 9.14
CA GLU A 100 -21.45 -1.94 8.65
C GLU A 100 -20.29 -1.06 8.19
N SER A 101 -19.40 -1.64 7.40
CA SER A 101 -18.15 -1.00 6.97
C SER A 101 -17.76 -1.44 5.57
N TYR A 102 -17.03 -0.58 4.86
CA TYR A 102 -16.37 -0.96 3.63
C TYR A 102 -15.02 -1.59 3.96
N LYS A 103 -14.79 -2.80 3.47
CA LYS A 103 -13.47 -3.43 3.47
C LYS A 103 -12.84 -3.22 2.10
N PHE A 104 -11.56 -2.87 2.09
CA PHE A 104 -10.85 -2.63 0.85
C PHE A 104 -9.46 -3.24 0.86
N THR A 105 -8.96 -3.50 -0.35
CA THR A 105 -7.56 -3.87 -0.60
C THR A 105 -7.01 -2.94 -1.67
N ILE A 106 -5.89 -2.27 -1.35
CA ILE A 106 -5.08 -1.53 -2.31
C ILE A 106 -3.81 -2.33 -2.54
N GLU A 107 -3.50 -2.62 -3.80
CA GLU A 107 -2.20 -3.17 -4.19
C GLU A 107 -1.32 -2.04 -4.71
N THR A 108 -0.05 -2.00 -4.31
CA THR A 108 0.96 -1.06 -4.82
C THR A 108 2.28 -1.78 -5.04
N SER A 109 3.08 -1.31 -5.98
CA SER A 109 4.42 -1.83 -6.28
C SER A 109 5.50 -1.08 -5.50
N LEU A 110 6.55 -1.78 -5.07
CA LEU A 110 7.75 -1.15 -4.55
C LEU A 110 8.69 -0.80 -5.69
N LYS A 111 9.19 0.43 -5.68
CA LYS A 111 10.33 0.86 -6.50
C LYS A 111 11.59 0.35 -5.83
N LEU A 112 12.23 -0.64 -6.46
CA LEU A 112 13.56 -1.05 -6.06
C LEU A 112 14.56 0.00 -6.55
N PRO A 113 15.54 0.40 -5.74
CA PRO A 113 16.61 1.28 -6.23
C PRO A 113 17.28 0.59 -7.41
N GLU A 114 17.42 1.31 -8.52
CA GLU A 114 18.19 0.82 -9.66
C GLU A 114 19.59 0.48 -9.17
N LYS A 115 20.06 -0.75 -9.45
CA LYS A 115 21.47 -1.06 -9.22
C LYS A 115 22.26 -0.13 -10.14
N GLU A 116 23.07 0.75 -9.57
CA GLU A 116 24.09 1.46 -10.34
C GLU A 116 24.96 0.42 -11.04
N THR A 117 24.75 0.27 -12.35
CA THR A 117 25.67 -0.48 -13.19
C THR A 117 26.91 0.39 -13.30
N LYS A 118 27.95 0.06 -12.51
CA LYS A 118 29.28 0.62 -12.76
C LYS A 118 29.75 0.05 -14.09
N GLU A 119 29.75 0.89 -15.12
CA GLU A 119 30.54 0.68 -16.34
C GLU A 119 32.03 0.59 -16.03
#